data_AF-A0A067MRA3-F1
#
_entry.id   AF-A0A067MRA3-F1
#
_cell.length_a   1.000
_cell.length_b   1.000
_cell.length_c   1.000
_cell.angle_alpha   90.00
_cell.angle_beta   90.00
_cell.angle_gamma   90.00
#
_symmetry.space_group_name_H-M   'P 1'
#
loop_
_entity.id
_entity.type
_entity.pdbx_description
1 polymer ?
#
loop_
_entity_poly.entity_id
_entity_poly.type
_entity_poly.pdbx_seq_one_letter_code
_entity_poly.pdbx_strand_id
1 'polypeptide(L)'
;MQHSALSSHYDFPRGSFTTAINIIVQTSLRVIDYCFLSIYDVDTPRWVIRGEVAPLPTTGAQRLAYAADLFTAVRGCSWFQDTHWDFTPSSIIAAKPKTRRSIFFIHKMLQALLYLAALDAAETINKTVVWDTTLAHPITSLPTFDRVLHTASLSVWLVTTMDLQIIIPALIALPLGSHPSSWSLLFNSTLSATSVAGFWTRRWHSLYRRSFTRLAHLPWLIASKLFLPRLANFVRLVIVFAFSMGMHLIIEAWAPVDEQHPHHVDWAIVFCFMMQPVGILIERFFIVPLSRLLPRPLREVVMRMWTWGFFIWTTGYWWDVWIRRGTHNREDGGIGVSLVRRLDWGPWNKYKWE
;
A
#
# COMPACT_ATOMS: atom_id res chain seq x y z
N MET A 1 41.65 -6.05 15.89
CA MET A 1 40.95 -7.35 15.89
C MET A 1 40.04 -7.51 17.14
N GLN A 2 39.36 -6.44 17.59
CA GLN A 2 38.61 -6.43 18.87
C GLN A 2 37.36 -5.52 18.88
N HIS A 3 36.76 -5.22 17.71
CA HIS A 3 35.52 -4.42 17.62
C HIS A 3 34.25 -5.23 17.30
N SER A 4 34.33 -6.56 17.23
CA SER A 4 33.24 -7.44 16.79
C SER A 4 32.29 -7.92 17.90
N ALA A 5 32.52 -7.57 19.17
CA ALA A 5 31.78 -8.16 20.30
C ALA A 5 30.59 -7.33 20.84
N LEU A 6 30.32 -6.14 20.29
CA LEU A 6 29.28 -5.24 20.82
C LEU A 6 28.04 -5.08 19.92
N SER A 7 27.99 -5.70 18.74
CA SER A 7 26.82 -5.61 17.84
C SER A 7 25.75 -6.69 18.08
N SER A 8 25.89 -7.54 19.09
CA SER A 8 25.00 -8.70 19.33
C SER A 8 23.70 -8.39 20.09
N HIS A 9 23.34 -7.11 20.29
CA HIS A 9 22.39 -6.76 21.34
C HIS A 9 20.93 -6.46 20.96
N TYR A 10 20.55 -6.47 19.68
CA TYR A 10 19.13 -6.43 19.32
C TYR A 10 18.81 -7.23 18.05
N ASP A 11 18.77 -8.56 18.19
CA ASP A 11 18.08 -9.45 17.24
C ASP A 11 16.55 -9.30 17.38
N PHE A 12 16.05 -8.06 17.35
CA PHE A 12 14.63 -7.87 17.17
C PHE A 12 14.31 -8.31 15.74
N PRO A 13 13.37 -9.26 15.52
CA PRO A 13 13.05 -9.69 14.16
C PRO A 13 12.62 -8.45 13.35
N ARG A 14 13.43 -8.01 12.39
CA ARG A 14 13.16 -6.78 11.59
C ARG A 14 11.74 -6.77 10.98
N GLY A 15 11.15 -7.96 10.77
CA GLY A 15 9.77 -8.12 10.33
C GLY A 15 8.68 -7.73 11.34
N SER A 16 8.87 -7.94 12.65
CA SER A 16 7.87 -7.56 13.66
C SER A 16 7.78 -6.04 13.82
N PHE A 17 8.91 -5.36 13.66
CA PHE A 17 9.02 -3.91 13.72
C PHE A 17 8.19 -3.20 12.64
N THR A 18 8.31 -3.65 11.39
CA THR A 18 7.55 -3.08 10.26
C THR A 18 6.03 -3.23 10.46
N THR A 19 5.59 -4.35 11.03
CA THR A 19 4.18 -4.58 11.35
C THR A 19 3.68 -3.60 12.42
N ALA A 20 4.45 -3.41 13.49
CA ALA A 20 4.09 -2.47 14.56
C ALA A 20 3.98 -1.03 14.05
N ILE A 21 4.93 -0.57 13.23
CA ILE A 21 4.86 0.77 12.62
C ILE A 21 3.62 0.94 11.76
N ASN A 22 3.30 -0.03 10.91
CA ASN A 22 2.12 0.05 10.06
C ASN A 22 0.83 0.17 10.90
N ILE A 23 0.74 -0.56 12.01
CA ILE A 23 -0.38 -0.45 12.96
C ILE A 23 -0.42 0.96 13.57
N ILE A 24 0.71 1.49 14.01
CA ILE A 24 0.80 2.84 14.59
C ILE A 24 0.35 3.88 13.56
N VAL A 25 0.94 3.88 12.36
CA VAL A 25 0.60 4.83 11.30
C VAL A 25 -0.87 4.73 10.90
N GLN A 26 -1.39 3.51 10.72
CA GLN A 26 -2.80 3.32 10.42
C GLN A 26 -3.69 3.87 11.55
N THR A 27 -3.35 3.56 12.80
CA THR A 27 -4.08 4.04 13.98
C THR A 27 -4.07 5.57 14.06
N SER A 28 -2.89 6.18 13.92
CA SER A 28 -2.73 7.64 13.91
C SER A 28 -3.55 8.30 12.79
N LEU A 29 -3.52 7.75 11.57
CA LEU A 29 -4.32 8.30 10.46
C LEU A 29 -5.83 8.16 10.68
N ARG A 30 -6.29 7.10 11.37
CA ARG A 30 -7.71 6.97 11.76
C ARG A 30 -8.10 7.95 12.85
N VAL A 31 -7.24 8.15 13.85
CA VAL A 31 -7.46 9.17 14.89
C VAL A 31 -7.52 10.56 14.27
N ILE A 32 -6.59 10.89 13.37
CA ILE A 32 -6.62 12.16 12.61
C ILE A 32 -7.94 12.30 11.83
N ASP A 33 -8.33 11.27 11.08
CA ASP A 33 -9.54 11.28 10.25
C ASP A 33 -10.82 11.46 11.09
N TYR A 34 -10.95 10.74 12.20
CA TYR A 34 -12.20 10.67 12.96
C TYR A 34 -12.30 11.64 14.14
N CYS A 35 -11.19 12.10 14.69
CA CYS A 35 -11.20 12.97 15.87
C CYS A 35 -10.85 14.42 15.54
N PHE A 36 -9.90 14.64 14.61
CA PHE A 36 -9.40 15.99 14.32
C PHE A 36 -10.07 16.58 13.09
N LEU A 37 -10.15 15.82 11.99
CA LEU A 37 -10.76 16.32 10.76
C LEU A 37 -12.29 16.37 10.85
N SER A 38 -12.90 15.57 11.72
CA SER A 38 -14.35 15.57 11.96
C SER A 38 -14.85 16.87 12.60
N ILE A 39 -13.97 17.68 13.19
CA ILE A 39 -14.31 19.02 13.68
C ILE A 39 -14.82 19.93 12.55
N TYR A 40 -14.40 19.65 11.31
CA TYR A 40 -14.85 20.38 10.12
C TYR A 40 -16.03 19.71 9.40
N ASP A 41 -16.44 18.51 9.82
CA ASP A 41 -17.59 17.85 9.23
C ASP A 41 -18.87 18.42 9.85
N VAL A 42 -19.91 18.58 9.02
CA VAL A 42 -21.25 18.94 9.51
C VAL A 42 -21.85 17.81 10.33
N ASP A 43 -21.57 16.57 9.92
CA ASP A 43 -22.14 15.36 10.50
C ASP A 43 -21.06 14.36 10.89
N THR A 44 -21.27 13.70 12.03
CA THR A 44 -20.49 12.52 12.42
C THR A 44 -20.76 11.38 11.46
N PRO A 45 -19.75 10.53 11.13
CA PRO A 45 -19.96 9.37 10.27
C PRO A 45 -21.15 8.53 10.73
N ARG A 46 -22.01 8.09 9.82
CA ARG A 46 -23.16 7.25 10.18
C ARG A 46 -23.09 5.89 9.54
N TRP A 47 -23.61 4.90 10.25
CA TRP A 47 -23.97 3.65 9.63
C TRP A 47 -25.11 3.86 8.65
N VAL A 48 -25.04 3.18 7.52
CA VAL A 48 -26.12 3.00 6.57
C VAL A 48 -26.50 1.52 6.60
N ILE A 49 -27.65 1.23 7.22
CA ILE A 49 -28.17 -0.12 7.43
C ILE A 49 -29.29 -0.33 6.40
N ARG A 50 -29.12 -1.30 5.50
CA ARG A 50 -30.11 -1.61 4.44
C ARG A 50 -30.50 -0.40 3.57
N GLY A 51 -29.57 0.55 3.42
CA GLY A 51 -29.78 1.76 2.61
C GLY A 51 -30.28 2.96 3.39
N GLU A 52 -30.60 2.81 4.67
CA GLU A 52 -31.08 3.90 5.53
C GLU A 52 -30.00 4.35 6.50
N VAL A 53 -29.86 5.66 6.69
CA VAL A 53 -28.90 6.25 7.64
C VAL A 53 -29.41 6.01 9.06
N ALA A 54 -28.65 5.25 9.84
CA ALA A 54 -29.01 4.92 11.21
C ALA A 54 -28.76 6.10 12.18
N PRO A 55 -29.56 6.21 13.27
CA PRO A 55 -29.29 7.18 14.33
C PRO A 55 -27.99 6.83 15.08
N LEU A 56 -27.45 7.79 15.84
CA LEU A 56 -26.29 7.52 16.68
C LEU A 56 -26.64 6.50 17.77
N PRO A 57 -25.67 5.65 18.15
CA PRO A 57 -25.86 4.70 19.24
C PRO A 57 -26.14 5.41 20.57
N THR A 58 -27.19 4.99 21.27
CA THR A 58 -27.62 5.60 22.53
C THR A 58 -27.04 4.88 23.75
N THR A 59 -26.80 3.57 23.66
CA THR A 59 -26.27 2.76 24.77
C THR A 59 -24.75 2.64 24.74
N GLY A 60 -24.12 2.37 25.89
CA GLY A 60 -22.66 2.20 25.99
C GLY A 60 -22.13 1.07 25.11
N ALA A 61 -22.82 -0.08 25.08
CA ALA A 61 -22.46 -1.22 24.25
C ALA A 61 -22.53 -0.89 22.75
N GLN A 62 -23.58 -0.19 22.31
CA GLN A 62 -23.71 0.24 20.91
C GLN A 62 -22.62 1.26 20.54
N ARG A 63 -22.26 2.18 21.44
CA ARG A 63 -21.16 3.14 21.23
C ARG A 63 -19.82 2.45 21.09
N LEU A 64 -19.56 1.42 21.90
CA LEU A 64 -18.34 0.63 21.80
C LEU A 64 -18.28 -0.15 20.47
N ALA A 65 -19.38 -0.78 20.07
CA ALA A 65 -19.49 -1.46 18.78
C ALA A 65 -19.28 -0.50 17.59
N TYR A 66 -19.90 0.68 17.67
CA TYR A 66 -19.72 1.77 16.71
C TYR A 66 -18.27 2.22 16.60
N ALA A 67 -17.61 2.49 17.72
CA ALA A 67 -16.21 2.92 17.71
C ALA A 67 -15.27 1.83 17.17
N ALA A 68 -15.47 0.58 17.60
CA ALA A 68 -14.68 -0.56 17.13
C ALA A 68 -14.84 -0.79 15.62
N ASP A 69 -16.08 -0.77 15.12
CA ASP A 69 -16.37 -0.90 13.70
C ASP A 69 -15.79 0.27 12.90
N LEU A 70 -15.95 1.51 13.36
CA LEU A 70 -15.41 2.69 12.67
C LEU A 70 -13.89 2.65 12.54
N PHE A 71 -13.22 2.25 13.63
CA PHE A 71 -11.77 2.14 13.71
C PHE A 71 -11.22 1.05 12.79
N THR A 72 -11.91 -0.08 12.72
CA THR A 72 -11.47 -1.25 11.94
C THR A 72 -12.05 -1.31 10.52
N ALA A 73 -13.01 -0.46 10.17
CA ALA A 73 -13.66 -0.45 8.87
C ALA A 73 -12.70 -0.09 7.74
N VAL A 74 -12.36 -1.09 6.93
CA VAL A 74 -11.54 -0.92 5.72
C VAL A 74 -12.43 -0.31 4.63
N ARG A 75 -12.09 0.91 4.20
CA ARG A 75 -12.82 1.67 3.15
C ARG A 75 -14.31 1.94 3.44
N GLY A 76 -14.71 1.94 4.72
CA GLY A 76 -16.12 2.10 5.11
C GLY A 76 -16.94 0.81 5.07
N CYS A 77 -16.34 -0.35 4.76
CA CYS A 77 -17.00 -1.63 4.96
C CYS A 77 -17.14 -1.92 6.46
N SER A 78 -18.38 -2.02 6.93
CA SER A 78 -18.71 -2.41 8.30
C SER A 78 -18.60 -3.92 8.48
N TRP A 79 -18.28 -4.37 9.70
CA TRP A 79 -18.32 -5.78 10.10
C TRP A 79 -19.74 -6.35 10.18
N PHE A 80 -20.73 -5.47 10.34
CA PHE A 80 -22.12 -5.87 10.48
C PHE A 80 -22.77 -6.12 9.12
N GLN A 81 -23.64 -7.13 9.09
CA GLN A 81 -24.38 -7.48 7.88
C GLN A 81 -25.25 -6.31 7.41
N ASP A 82 -25.35 -6.14 6.09
CA ASP A 82 -26.11 -5.07 5.42
C ASP A 82 -25.80 -3.65 5.90
N THR A 83 -24.65 -3.48 6.56
CA THR A 83 -24.19 -2.22 7.13
C THR A 83 -22.95 -1.76 6.39
N HIS A 84 -22.81 -0.45 6.26
CA HIS A 84 -21.60 0.21 5.79
C HIS A 84 -21.60 1.64 6.32
N TRP A 85 -20.48 2.33 6.19
CA TRP A 85 -20.41 3.73 6.55
C TRP A 85 -20.91 4.62 5.41
N ASP A 86 -21.55 5.73 5.73
CA ASP A 86 -22.02 6.75 4.77
C ASP A 86 -20.93 7.27 3.80
N PHE A 87 -19.66 7.25 4.23
CA PHE A 87 -18.51 7.61 3.41
C PHE A 87 -17.98 6.46 2.52
N THR A 88 -18.62 5.29 2.53
CA THR A 88 -18.20 4.15 1.70
C THR A 88 -18.35 4.50 0.23
N PRO A 89 -17.30 4.32 -0.60
CA PRO A 89 -17.41 4.60 -2.03
C PRO A 89 -18.53 3.79 -2.69
N SER A 90 -19.35 4.43 -3.52
CA SER A 90 -20.45 3.78 -4.26
C SER A 90 -19.98 2.58 -5.10
N SER A 91 -18.76 2.64 -5.64
CA SER A 91 -18.14 1.52 -6.37
C SER A 91 -17.95 0.27 -5.50
N ILE A 92 -17.75 0.44 -4.19
CA ILE A 92 -17.59 -0.67 -3.24
C ILE A 92 -18.95 -1.22 -2.83
N ILE A 93 -19.93 -0.34 -2.64
CA ILE A 93 -21.32 -0.74 -2.38
C ILE A 93 -21.85 -1.58 -3.56
N ALA A 94 -21.61 -1.14 -4.80
CA ALA A 94 -22.04 -1.84 -6.01
C ALA A 94 -21.30 -3.17 -6.23
N ALA A 95 -20.04 -3.27 -5.81
CA ALA A 95 -19.20 -4.45 -5.98
C ALA A 95 -19.32 -5.48 -4.83
N LYS A 96 -20.26 -5.29 -3.88
CA LYS A 96 -20.41 -6.20 -2.74
C LYS A 96 -20.63 -7.65 -3.23
N PRO A 97 -19.79 -8.60 -2.79
CA PRO A 97 -19.94 -9.99 -3.18
C PRO A 97 -21.29 -10.52 -2.67
N LYS A 98 -22.09 -11.09 -3.57
CA LYS A 98 -23.36 -11.78 -3.26
C LYS A 98 -23.16 -13.27 -2.98
N THR A 99 -21.91 -13.68 -2.75
CA THR A 99 -21.54 -15.09 -2.59
C THR A 99 -21.83 -15.60 -1.18
N ARG A 100 -22.15 -16.89 -1.07
CA ARG A 100 -22.26 -17.59 0.23
C ARG A 100 -20.93 -17.49 0.99
N ARG A 101 -21.00 -17.40 2.33
CA ARG A 101 -19.83 -17.25 3.21
C ARG A 101 -18.78 -18.34 3.02
N SER A 102 -19.18 -19.61 2.89
CA SER A 102 -18.27 -20.74 2.67
C SER A 102 -17.50 -20.63 1.35
N ILE A 103 -18.17 -20.25 0.28
CA ILE A 103 -17.55 -20.05 -1.04
C ILE A 103 -16.54 -18.90 -0.97
N PHE A 104 -16.92 -17.79 -0.33
CA PHE A 104 -16.02 -16.65 -0.13
C PHE A 104 -14.80 -17.02 0.71
N PHE A 105 -14.98 -17.81 1.78
CA PHE A 105 -13.89 -18.33 2.61
C PHE A 105 -12.91 -19.19 1.79
N ILE A 106 -13.42 -20.15 1.01
CA ILE A 106 -12.59 -20.99 0.13
C ILE A 106 -11.82 -20.11 -0.86
N HIS A 107 -12.48 -19.13 -1.47
CA HIS A 107 -11.83 -18.20 -2.39
C HIS A 107 -10.70 -17.42 -1.72
N LYS A 108 -10.90 -16.94 -0.48
CA LYS A 108 -9.87 -16.24 0.29
C LYS A 108 -8.71 -17.15 0.69
N MET A 109 -8.99 -18.41 1.01
CA MET A 109 -7.97 -19.40 1.32
C MET A 109 -7.11 -19.70 0.08
N LEU A 110 -7.73 -19.93 -1.09
CA LEU A 110 -7.02 -20.11 -2.35
C LEU A 110 -6.20 -18.87 -2.74
N GLN A 111 -6.76 -17.67 -2.53
CA GLN A 111 -6.07 -16.41 -2.77
C GLN A 111 -4.84 -16.27 -1.84
N ALA A 112 -4.97 -16.63 -0.56
CA ALA A 112 -3.84 -16.63 0.38
C ALA A 112 -2.73 -17.58 -0.06
N LEU A 113 -3.07 -18.81 -0.47
CA LEU A 113 -2.10 -19.79 -0.97
C LEU A 113 -1.38 -19.29 -2.23
N LEU A 114 -2.11 -18.69 -3.17
CA LEU A 114 -1.51 -18.08 -4.36
C LEU A 114 -0.56 -16.93 -4.01
N TYR A 115 -0.95 -16.08 -3.06
CA TYR A 115 -0.09 -14.98 -2.61
C TYR A 115 1.14 -15.45 -1.85
N LEU A 116 1.05 -16.51 -1.06
CA LEU A 116 2.22 -17.14 -0.43
C LEU A 116 3.19 -17.70 -1.48
N ALA A 117 2.68 -18.36 -2.54
CA ALA A 117 3.51 -18.85 -3.63
C ALA A 117 4.17 -17.71 -4.43
N ALA A 118 3.42 -16.63 -4.72
CA ALA A 118 3.95 -15.46 -5.41
C ALA A 118 4.99 -14.70 -4.56
N LEU A 119 4.75 -14.59 -3.25
CA LEU A 119 5.69 -14.03 -2.28
C LEU A 119 7.01 -14.82 -2.27
N ASP A 120 6.91 -16.15 -2.32
CA ASP A 120 8.04 -17.07 -2.30
C ASP A 120 8.91 -16.94 -3.55
N ALA A 121 8.26 -16.92 -4.73
CA ALA A 121 8.93 -16.70 -5.99
C ALA A 121 9.61 -15.31 -6.03
N ALA A 122 8.89 -14.26 -5.61
CA ALA A 122 9.43 -12.90 -5.59
C ALA A 122 10.63 -12.75 -4.64
N GLU A 123 10.52 -13.29 -3.43
CA GLU A 123 11.62 -13.29 -2.46
C GLU A 123 12.83 -14.07 -3.00
N THR A 124 12.60 -15.23 -3.63
CA THR A 124 13.67 -16.03 -4.23
C THR A 124 14.43 -15.23 -5.29
N ILE A 125 13.71 -14.59 -6.22
CA ILE A 125 14.31 -13.71 -7.24
C ILE A 125 15.13 -12.61 -6.59
N ASN A 126 14.59 -11.92 -5.58
CA ASN A 126 15.29 -10.80 -4.94
C ASN A 126 16.52 -11.24 -4.13
N LYS A 127 16.62 -12.52 -3.75
CA LYS A 127 17.77 -13.11 -3.05
C LYS A 127 18.83 -13.71 -3.98
N THR A 128 18.63 -13.63 -5.30
CA THR A 128 19.68 -13.96 -6.28
C THR A 128 20.80 -12.92 -6.33
N VAL A 129 20.54 -11.70 -5.84
CA VAL A 129 21.50 -10.59 -5.78
C VAL A 129 21.90 -10.34 -4.33
N VAL A 130 23.19 -10.07 -4.13
CA VAL A 130 23.68 -9.51 -2.87
C VAL A 130 23.61 -7.99 -3.00
N TRP A 131 22.79 -7.37 -2.17
CA TRP A 131 22.58 -5.93 -2.21
C TRP A 131 23.72 -5.18 -1.52
N ASP A 132 24.35 -4.25 -2.24
CA ASP A 132 25.28 -3.30 -1.66
C ASP A 132 24.50 -2.14 -1.02
N THR A 133 24.34 -2.19 0.31
CA THR A 133 23.60 -1.18 1.08
C THR A 133 24.32 0.15 1.19
N THR A 134 25.60 0.22 0.78
CA THR A 134 26.39 1.46 0.79
C THR A 134 26.08 2.37 -0.41
N LEU A 135 25.50 1.80 -1.48
CA LEU A 135 25.12 2.55 -2.67
C LEU A 135 23.90 3.42 -2.41
N ALA A 136 23.92 4.67 -2.89
CA ALA A 136 22.76 5.56 -2.85
C ALA A 136 21.56 5.02 -3.65
N HIS A 137 21.78 4.11 -4.60
CA HIS A 137 20.75 3.61 -5.52
C HIS A 137 21.00 2.14 -5.92
N PRO A 138 20.89 1.17 -5.00
CA PRO A 138 21.29 -0.23 -5.24
C PRO A 138 20.49 -0.92 -6.35
N ILE A 139 19.23 -0.56 -6.58
CA ILE A 139 18.40 -1.07 -7.68
C ILE A 139 18.52 -0.18 -8.91
N THR A 140 18.39 1.14 -8.73
CA THR A 140 18.32 2.05 -9.88
C THR A 140 19.64 2.08 -10.67
N SER A 141 20.76 1.71 -10.03
CA SER A 141 22.09 1.61 -10.67
C SER A 141 22.31 0.30 -11.44
N LEU A 142 21.39 -0.68 -11.34
CA LEU A 142 21.50 -1.93 -12.08
C LEU A 142 21.32 -1.74 -13.59
N PRO A 143 21.81 -2.68 -14.41
CA PRO A 143 21.44 -2.77 -15.81
C PRO A 143 19.92 -2.76 -16.00
N THR A 144 19.44 -2.24 -17.14
CA THR A 144 18.00 -1.97 -17.34
C THR A 144 17.14 -3.21 -17.11
N PHE A 145 17.58 -4.39 -17.57
CA PHE A 145 16.83 -5.63 -17.38
C PHE A 145 16.71 -6.00 -15.91
N ASP A 146 17.83 -6.05 -15.18
CA ASP A 146 17.87 -6.42 -13.76
C ASP A 146 17.08 -5.42 -12.90
N ARG A 147 17.22 -4.13 -13.19
CA ARG A 147 16.42 -3.07 -12.56
C ARG A 147 14.92 -3.32 -12.70
N VAL A 148 14.45 -3.63 -13.91
CA VAL A 148 13.04 -3.92 -14.17
C VAL A 148 12.60 -5.19 -13.43
N LEU A 149 13.39 -6.26 -13.51
CA LEU A 149 13.11 -7.54 -12.89
C LEU A 149 12.97 -7.42 -11.36
N HIS A 150 13.96 -6.85 -10.69
CA HIS A 150 13.96 -6.72 -9.23
C HIS A 150 12.91 -5.72 -8.75
N THR A 151 12.73 -4.60 -9.44
CA THR A 151 11.66 -3.64 -9.10
C THR A 151 10.28 -4.29 -9.20
N ALA A 152 10.03 -5.06 -10.28
CA ALA A 152 8.76 -5.77 -10.45
C ALA A 152 8.58 -6.86 -9.39
N SER A 153 9.61 -7.64 -9.12
CA SER A 153 9.61 -8.70 -8.11
C SER A 153 9.31 -8.16 -6.71
N LEU A 154 10.04 -7.13 -6.26
CA LEU A 154 9.78 -6.47 -4.98
C LEU A 154 8.36 -5.88 -4.93
N SER A 155 7.88 -5.31 -6.04
CA SER A 155 6.50 -4.79 -6.12
C SER A 155 5.44 -5.89 -5.97
N VAL A 156 5.68 -7.09 -6.54
CA VAL A 156 4.83 -8.27 -6.30
C VAL A 156 4.87 -8.64 -4.83
N TRP A 157 6.07 -8.76 -4.25
CA TRP A 157 6.27 -9.06 -2.83
C TRP A 157 5.48 -8.10 -1.92
N LEU A 158 5.54 -6.80 -2.20
CA LEU A 158 4.83 -5.76 -1.46
C LEU A 158 3.32 -5.97 -1.53
N VAL A 159 2.77 -6.08 -2.74
CA VAL A 159 1.33 -6.21 -2.95
C VAL A 159 0.81 -7.47 -2.27
N THR A 160 1.50 -8.61 -2.42
CA THR A 160 1.08 -9.87 -1.78
C THR A 160 1.14 -9.78 -0.27
N THR A 161 2.18 -9.16 0.29
CA THR A 161 2.32 -8.97 1.74
C THR A 161 1.21 -8.10 2.31
N MET A 162 0.93 -6.97 1.66
CA MET A 162 -0.13 -6.04 2.10
C MET A 162 -1.53 -6.67 1.99
N ASP A 163 -1.80 -7.44 0.94
CA ASP A 163 -3.09 -8.14 0.82
C ASP A 163 -3.24 -9.27 1.84
N LEU A 164 -2.17 -10.02 2.14
CA LEU A 164 -2.19 -11.07 3.15
C LEU A 164 -2.55 -10.53 4.54
N GLN A 165 -2.12 -9.30 4.88
CA GLN A 165 -2.49 -8.62 6.12
C GLN A 165 -4.01 -8.41 6.29
N ILE A 166 -4.78 -8.50 5.20
CA ILE A 166 -6.24 -8.31 5.21
C ILE A 166 -6.97 -9.62 4.98
N ILE A 167 -6.40 -10.51 4.16
CA ILE A 167 -6.93 -11.85 3.94
C ILE A 167 -6.85 -12.69 5.22
N ILE A 168 -5.76 -12.61 5.99
CA ILE A 168 -5.62 -13.40 7.22
C ILE A 168 -6.70 -13.03 8.26
N PRO A 169 -6.92 -11.74 8.62
CA PRO A 169 -8.04 -11.37 9.47
C PRO A 169 -9.40 -11.77 8.89
N ALA A 170 -9.59 -11.70 7.56
CA ALA A 170 -10.81 -12.17 6.93
C ALA A 170 -11.06 -13.66 7.17
N LEU A 171 -10.03 -14.49 7.00
CA LEU A 171 -10.10 -15.93 7.22
C LEU A 171 -10.40 -16.28 8.68
N ILE A 172 -10.00 -15.45 9.65
CA ILE A 172 -10.34 -15.61 11.06
C ILE A 172 -11.78 -15.16 11.33
N ALA A 173 -12.16 -13.99 10.81
CA ALA A 173 -13.43 -13.36 11.12
C ALA A 173 -14.64 -13.99 10.42
N LEU A 174 -14.47 -14.54 9.22
CA LEU A 174 -15.55 -15.17 8.46
C LEU A 174 -16.16 -16.36 9.24
N PRO A 175 -15.39 -17.34 9.73
CA PRO A 175 -15.90 -18.40 10.62
C PRO A 175 -16.61 -17.87 11.87
N LEU A 176 -16.14 -16.74 12.42
CA LEU A 176 -16.73 -16.08 13.59
C LEU A 176 -18.00 -15.28 13.28
N GLY A 177 -18.51 -15.35 12.05
CA GLY A 177 -19.80 -14.78 11.68
C GLY A 177 -19.72 -13.49 10.85
N SER A 178 -18.54 -12.96 10.56
CA SER A 178 -18.40 -11.78 9.70
C SER A 178 -19.01 -12.01 8.31
N HIS A 179 -19.56 -10.96 7.72
CA HIS A 179 -20.19 -11.04 6.41
C HIS A 179 -19.16 -10.87 5.29
N PRO A 180 -19.23 -11.62 4.17
CA PRO A 180 -18.29 -11.46 3.04
C PRO A 180 -18.15 -10.03 2.51
N SER A 181 -19.23 -9.24 2.53
CA SER A 181 -19.20 -7.84 2.07
C SER A 181 -18.37 -6.89 2.95
N SER A 182 -18.04 -7.31 4.18
CA SER A 182 -17.18 -6.56 5.10
C SER A 182 -15.71 -6.55 4.66
N TRP A 183 -15.33 -7.53 3.82
CA TRP A 183 -13.93 -7.79 3.44
C TRP A 183 -13.64 -7.32 2.01
N SER A 184 -13.58 -6.01 1.83
CA SER A 184 -13.18 -5.42 0.54
C SER A 184 -11.68 -5.63 0.26
N LEU A 185 -11.33 -5.69 -1.02
CA LEU A 185 -9.93 -5.76 -1.43
C LEU A 185 -9.25 -4.40 -1.23
N LEU A 186 -8.00 -4.42 -0.74
CA LEU A 186 -7.16 -3.21 -0.66
C LEU A 186 -6.79 -2.72 -2.05
N PHE A 187 -6.45 -3.69 -2.90
CA PHE A 187 -6.11 -3.50 -4.29
C PHE A 187 -7.26 -3.93 -5.20
N ASN A 188 -7.54 -3.14 -6.24
CA ASN A 188 -8.60 -3.45 -7.20
C ASN A 188 -8.00 -3.64 -8.60
N SER A 189 -7.66 -4.88 -8.92
CA SER A 189 -7.05 -5.29 -10.20
C SER A 189 -5.94 -4.34 -10.64
N THR A 190 -4.93 -4.14 -9.79
CA THR A 190 -3.81 -3.18 -10.00
C THR A 190 -3.19 -3.33 -11.38
N LEU A 191 -2.89 -4.55 -11.80
CA LEU A 191 -2.30 -4.88 -13.11
C LEU A 191 -3.15 -4.47 -14.34
N SER A 192 -4.44 -4.16 -14.13
CA SER A 192 -5.33 -3.64 -15.18
C SER A 192 -5.33 -2.10 -15.27
N ALA A 193 -4.44 -1.42 -14.55
CA ALA A 193 -4.26 0.02 -14.68
C ALA A 193 -3.75 0.39 -16.09
N THR A 194 -4.41 1.38 -16.67
CA THR A 194 -4.05 2.04 -17.94
C THR A 194 -3.81 3.53 -17.72
N SER A 195 -3.74 3.98 -16.47
CA SER A 195 -3.50 5.37 -16.12
C SER A 195 -2.87 5.45 -14.73
N VAL A 196 -1.89 6.33 -14.55
CA VAL A 196 -1.25 6.64 -13.26
C VAL A 196 -2.31 7.20 -12.30
N ALA A 197 -3.15 8.12 -12.76
CA ALA A 197 -4.25 8.64 -11.95
C ALA A 197 -5.26 7.53 -11.61
N GLY A 198 -5.58 6.67 -12.58
CA GLY A 198 -6.46 5.52 -12.38
C GLY A 198 -5.93 4.53 -11.35
N PHE A 199 -4.63 4.26 -11.36
CA PHE A 199 -3.95 3.39 -10.40
C PHE A 199 -4.13 3.92 -8.97
N TRP A 200 -3.69 5.14 -8.69
CA TRP A 200 -3.74 5.72 -7.34
C TRP A 200 -5.16 5.96 -6.83
N THR A 201 -6.07 6.36 -7.71
CA THR A 201 -7.44 6.66 -7.28
C THR A 201 -8.26 5.40 -7.06
N ARG A 202 -8.14 4.38 -7.92
CA ARG A 202 -9.11 3.28 -7.94
C ARG A 202 -8.54 1.92 -7.59
N ARG A 203 -7.23 1.73 -7.71
CA ARG A 203 -6.63 0.39 -7.74
C ARG A 203 -5.59 0.15 -6.66
N TRP A 204 -4.85 1.17 -6.26
CA TRP A 204 -3.81 1.07 -5.26
C TRP A 204 -4.29 1.42 -3.86
N HIS A 205 -3.88 0.61 -2.89
CA HIS A 205 -3.89 0.84 -1.46
C HIS A 205 -4.86 1.92 -0.94
N SER A 206 -6.15 1.62 -1.05
CA SER A 206 -7.22 2.61 -0.82
C SER A 206 -7.47 2.93 0.67
N LEU A 207 -6.73 2.30 1.59
CA LEU A 207 -6.88 2.46 3.04
C LEU A 207 -6.70 3.92 3.50
N TYR A 208 -5.70 4.63 2.96
CA TYR A 208 -5.35 5.99 3.39
C TYR A 208 -6.01 7.09 2.54
N ARG A 209 -6.73 6.69 1.48
CA ARG A 209 -7.25 7.63 0.48
C ARG A 209 -8.15 8.69 1.13
N ARG A 210 -9.04 8.30 2.03
CA ARG A 210 -9.95 9.23 2.71
C ARG A 210 -9.16 10.21 3.57
N SER A 211 -8.31 9.73 4.47
CA SER A 211 -7.51 10.55 5.38
C SER A 211 -6.68 11.59 4.61
N PHE A 212 -5.92 11.17 3.59
CA PHE A 212 -5.11 12.12 2.80
C PHE A 212 -5.97 13.12 2.01
N THR A 213 -7.10 12.66 1.45
CA THR A 213 -8.01 13.53 0.72
C THR A 213 -8.63 14.61 1.61
N ARG A 214 -8.93 14.27 2.87
CA ARG A 214 -9.47 15.20 3.86
C ARG A 214 -8.41 16.14 4.41
N LEU A 215 -7.20 15.66 4.66
CA LEU A 215 -6.05 16.50 5.02
C LEU A 215 -5.75 17.55 3.93
N ALA A 216 -5.94 17.20 2.66
CA ALA A 216 -5.77 18.13 1.54
C ALA A 216 -6.94 19.13 1.36
N HIS A 217 -8.02 19.02 2.14
CA HIS A 217 -9.23 19.84 1.94
C HIS A 217 -9.00 21.33 2.25
N LEU A 218 -8.37 21.65 3.39
CA LEU A 218 -8.13 23.05 3.76
C LEU A 218 -7.18 23.76 2.79
N PRO A 219 -6.00 23.19 2.42
CA PRO A 219 -5.16 23.77 1.37
C PRO A 219 -5.89 23.93 0.03
N TRP A 220 -6.75 22.97 -0.33
CA TRP A 220 -7.58 23.06 -1.54
C TRP A 220 -8.61 24.19 -1.47
N LEU A 221 -9.28 24.40 -0.33
CA LEU A 221 -10.22 25.53 -0.13
C LEU A 221 -9.53 26.89 -0.23
N ILE A 222 -8.31 27.01 0.28
CA ILE A 222 -7.51 28.23 0.14
C ILE A 222 -7.15 28.42 -1.34
N ALA A 223 -6.64 27.38 -1.99
CA ALA A 223 -6.25 27.43 -3.40
C ALA A 223 -7.45 27.70 -4.33
N SER A 224 -8.65 27.22 -4.02
CA SER A 224 -9.85 27.44 -4.84
C SER A 224 -10.38 28.87 -4.80
N LYS A 225 -10.02 29.63 -3.75
CA LYS A 225 -10.28 31.08 -3.67
C LYS A 225 -9.25 31.91 -4.42
N LEU A 226 -8.00 31.43 -4.50
CA LEU A 226 -6.88 32.19 -5.06
C LEU A 226 -6.59 31.87 -6.53
N PHE A 227 -6.94 30.67 -7.00
CA PHE A 227 -6.54 30.16 -8.30
C PHE A 227 -7.70 29.59 -9.11
N LEU A 228 -7.45 29.37 -10.41
CA LEU A 228 -8.40 28.66 -11.28
C LEU A 228 -8.71 27.25 -10.74
N PRO A 229 -9.92 26.71 -10.95
CA PRO A 229 -10.32 25.40 -10.43
C PRO A 229 -9.37 24.25 -10.80
N ARG A 230 -8.74 24.32 -12.00
CA ARG A 230 -7.75 23.33 -12.45
C ARG A 230 -6.49 23.36 -11.60
N LEU A 231 -5.99 24.55 -11.26
CA LEU A 231 -4.79 24.73 -10.43
C LEU A 231 -5.09 24.37 -8.97
N ALA A 232 -6.25 24.74 -8.44
CA ALA A 232 -6.68 24.33 -7.11
C ALA A 232 -6.73 22.80 -6.97
N ASN A 233 -7.29 22.10 -7.97
CA ASN A 233 -7.31 20.64 -7.98
C ASN A 233 -5.91 20.03 -8.11
N PHE A 234 -4.99 20.68 -8.82
CA PHE A 234 -3.59 20.25 -8.85
C PHE A 234 -2.89 20.45 -7.50
N VAL A 235 -3.11 21.58 -6.82
CA VAL A 235 -2.61 21.79 -5.45
C VAL A 235 -3.11 20.69 -4.53
N ARG A 236 -4.41 20.35 -4.57
CA ARG A 236 -4.96 19.23 -3.80
C ARG A 236 -4.21 17.92 -4.08
N LEU A 237 -3.95 17.61 -5.36
CA LEU A 237 -3.22 16.41 -5.76
C LEU A 237 -1.80 16.39 -5.17
N VAL A 238 -1.07 17.49 -5.29
CA VAL A 238 0.29 17.65 -4.74
C VAL A 238 0.29 17.45 -3.22
N ILE A 239 -0.66 18.06 -2.51
CA ILE A 239 -0.78 17.94 -1.06
C ILE A 239 -1.11 16.50 -0.63
N VAL A 240 -2.00 15.79 -1.34
CA VAL A 240 -2.28 14.37 -1.06
C VAL A 240 -1.00 13.53 -1.15
N PHE A 241 -0.20 13.71 -2.20
CA PHE A 241 1.05 12.98 -2.36
C PHE A 241 2.15 13.43 -1.38
N ALA A 242 2.16 14.70 -0.97
CA ALA A 242 3.07 15.19 0.06
C ALA A 242 2.76 14.57 1.44
N PHE A 243 1.49 14.38 1.80
CA PHE A 243 1.13 13.64 3.01
C PHE A 243 1.53 12.18 2.93
N SER A 244 1.34 11.53 1.77
CA SER A 244 1.83 10.17 1.54
C SER A 244 3.35 10.09 1.67
N MET A 245 4.08 11.03 1.08
CA MET A 245 5.54 11.15 1.20
C MET A 245 5.97 11.28 2.66
N GLY A 246 5.38 12.22 3.41
CA GLY A 246 5.70 12.43 4.82
C GLY A 246 5.45 11.20 5.67
N MET A 247 4.34 10.49 5.44
CA MET A 247 4.07 9.21 6.09
C MET A 247 5.17 8.19 5.83
N HIS A 248 5.61 8.04 4.57
CA HIS A 248 6.67 7.09 4.23
C HIS A 248 8.03 7.48 4.82
N LEU A 249 8.37 8.78 4.85
CA LEU A 249 9.58 9.26 5.53
C LEU A 249 9.53 8.99 7.04
N ILE A 250 8.37 9.12 7.69
CA ILE A 250 8.22 8.77 9.11
C ILE A 250 8.42 7.27 9.32
N ILE A 251 7.79 6.42 8.50
CA ILE A 251 7.97 4.97 8.59
C ILE A 251 9.46 4.60 8.46
N GLU A 252 10.13 5.26 7.54
CA GLU A 252 11.51 4.97 7.16
C GLU A 252 12.54 5.54 8.14
N ALA A 253 12.28 6.70 8.74
CA ALA A 253 13.10 7.27 9.82
C ALA A 253 13.19 6.36 11.06
N TRP A 254 12.25 5.43 11.19
CA TRP A 254 12.23 4.44 12.26
C TRP A 254 12.92 3.13 11.83
N ALA A 255 13.09 2.88 10.54
CA ALA A 255 13.79 1.71 10.06
C ALA A 255 15.27 1.74 10.48
N PRO A 256 15.87 0.59 10.86
CA PRO A 256 17.29 0.53 11.18
C PRO A 256 18.15 1.12 10.06
N VAL A 257 19.16 1.89 10.46
CA VAL A 257 20.12 2.51 9.53
C VAL A 257 21.42 1.73 9.62
N ASP A 258 22.12 1.58 8.50
CA ASP A 258 23.52 1.28 8.56
C ASP A 258 24.26 2.47 9.19
N GLU A 259 24.71 2.33 10.43
CA GLU A 259 25.43 3.38 11.16
C GLU A 259 26.74 3.77 10.46
N GLN A 260 27.31 2.89 9.64
CA GLN A 260 28.54 3.17 8.89
C GLN A 260 28.28 4.07 7.68
N HIS A 261 27.04 4.09 7.18
CA HIS A 261 26.62 4.84 6.00
C HIS A 261 25.29 5.57 6.27
N PRO A 262 25.28 6.62 7.14
CA PRO A 262 24.04 7.25 7.56
C PRO A 262 23.36 8.00 6.41
N HIS A 263 22.10 7.66 6.15
CA HIS A 263 21.21 8.38 5.24
C HIS A 263 20.20 9.20 6.06
N HIS A 264 20.37 10.53 6.07
CA HIS A 264 19.55 11.44 6.88
C HIS A 264 18.19 11.75 6.25
N VAL A 265 18.18 12.10 4.96
CA VAL A 265 16.96 12.42 4.21
C VAL A 265 16.97 11.60 2.93
N ASP A 266 16.01 10.69 2.83
CA ASP A 266 15.88 9.81 1.68
C ASP A 266 15.14 10.52 0.54
N TRP A 267 15.91 11.29 -0.22
CA TRP A 267 15.45 11.99 -1.43
C TRP A 267 14.80 11.05 -2.46
N ALA A 268 15.11 9.76 -2.42
CA ALA A 268 14.50 8.77 -3.30
C ALA A 268 13.01 8.51 -2.94
N ILE A 269 12.63 8.54 -1.66
CA ILE A 269 11.22 8.54 -1.23
C ILE A 269 10.54 9.84 -1.68
N VAL A 270 11.19 10.99 -1.44
CA VAL A 270 10.67 12.30 -1.86
C VAL A 270 10.39 12.31 -3.36
N PHE A 271 11.36 11.88 -4.16
CA PHE A 271 11.26 11.76 -5.60
C PHE A 271 10.10 10.84 -6.00
N CYS A 272 10.05 9.61 -5.47
CA CYS A 272 9.00 8.65 -5.82
C CYS A 272 7.60 9.25 -5.64
N PHE A 273 7.30 9.88 -4.50
CA PHE A 273 5.96 10.40 -4.22
C PHE A 273 5.66 11.73 -4.92
N MET A 274 6.62 12.65 -4.97
CA MET A 274 6.41 13.98 -5.58
C MET A 274 6.40 13.93 -7.11
N MET A 275 6.93 12.87 -7.72
CA MET A 275 6.78 12.64 -9.15
C MET A 275 5.38 12.19 -9.55
N GLN A 276 4.56 11.66 -8.64
CA GLN A 276 3.22 11.13 -8.99
C GLN A 276 2.28 12.22 -9.56
N PRO A 277 2.14 13.42 -8.97
CA PRO A 277 1.41 14.53 -9.60
C PRO A 277 1.95 14.90 -10.98
N VAL A 278 3.28 14.90 -11.17
CA VAL A 278 3.93 15.22 -12.45
C VAL A 278 3.58 14.16 -13.50
N GLY A 279 3.68 12.88 -13.16
CA GLY A 279 3.28 11.77 -14.03
C GLY A 279 1.80 11.86 -14.46
N ILE A 280 0.92 12.28 -13.55
CA ILE A 280 -0.51 12.52 -13.84
C ILE A 280 -0.70 13.70 -14.80
N LEU A 281 0.09 14.78 -14.67
CA LEU A 281 0.05 15.90 -15.61
C LEU A 281 0.56 15.49 -16.99
N ILE A 282 1.71 14.80 -17.05
CA ILE A 282 2.29 14.32 -18.31
C ILE A 282 1.30 13.39 -19.02
N GLU A 283 0.70 12.46 -18.28
CA GLU A 283 -0.34 11.58 -18.80
C GLU A 283 -1.49 12.37 -19.42
N ARG A 284 -2.00 13.38 -18.71
CA ARG A 284 -3.17 14.15 -19.14
C ARG A 284 -2.88 15.02 -20.37
N PHE A 285 -1.72 15.66 -20.43
CA PHE A 285 -1.41 16.66 -21.46
C PHE A 285 -0.69 16.09 -22.69
N PHE A 286 0.01 14.96 -22.56
CA PHE A 286 0.79 14.38 -23.65
C PHE A 286 0.31 12.98 -24.02
N ILE A 287 0.26 12.05 -23.06
CA ILE A 287 0.02 10.64 -23.35
C ILE A 287 -1.43 10.38 -23.79
N VAL A 288 -2.41 10.95 -23.07
CA VAL A 288 -3.83 10.79 -23.42
C VAL A 288 -4.15 11.40 -24.79
N PRO A 289 -3.74 12.66 -25.10
CA PRO A 289 -3.95 13.22 -26.43
C PRO A 289 -3.27 12.40 -27.55
N LEU A 290 -2.02 12.00 -27.37
CA LEU A 290 -1.28 11.22 -28.36
C LEU A 290 -1.92 9.85 -28.60
N SER A 291 -2.33 9.15 -27.54
CA SER A 291 -2.92 7.81 -27.65
C SER A 291 -4.32 7.81 -28.28
N ARG A 292 -5.03 8.95 -28.27
CA ARG A 292 -6.33 9.10 -28.95
C ARG A 292 -6.21 9.03 -30.47
N LEU A 293 -5.05 9.34 -31.02
CA LEU A 293 -4.76 9.22 -32.46
C LEU A 293 -4.63 7.76 -32.91
N LEU A 294 -4.47 6.82 -31.96
CA LEU A 294 -4.26 5.41 -32.24
C LEU A 294 -5.58 4.61 -32.19
N PRO A 295 -5.68 3.50 -32.95
CA PRO A 295 -6.73 2.50 -32.80
C PRO A 295 -6.82 1.98 -31.36
N ARG A 296 -8.01 1.53 -30.95
CA ARG A 296 -8.29 1.12 -29.56
C ARG A 296 -7.27 0.13 -28.97
N PRO A 297 -6.85 -0.95 -29.67
CA PRO A 297 -5.89 -1.91 -29.10
C PRO A 297 -4.53 -1.25 -28.81
N LEU A 298 -4.03 -0.45 -29.76
CA LEU A 298 -2.73 0.24 -29.62
C LEU A 298 -2.79 1.33 -28.54
N ARG A 299 -3.91 2.04 -28.44
CA ARG A 299 -4.15 3.01 -27.36
C ARG A 299 -4.03 2.37 -25.98
N GLU A 300 -4.66 1.22 -25.78
CA GLU A 300 -4.59 0.50 -24.50
C GLU A 300 -3.16 0.05 -24.18
N VAL A 301 -2.42 -0.44 -25.18
CA VAL A 301 -1.00 -0.82 -25.03
C VAL A 301 -0.14 0.39 -24.65
N VAL A 302 -0.23 1.51 -25.37
CA VAL A 302 0.55 2.73 -25.08
C VAL A 302 0.26 3.26 -23.68
N MET A 303 -1.02 3.31 -23.30
CA MET A 303 -1.43 3.76 -21.97
C MET A 303 -0.91 2.84 -20.85
N ARG A 304 -0.88 1.51 -21.08
CA ARG A 304 -0.28 0.54 -20.15
C ARG A 304 1.23 0.70 -20.06
N MET A 305 1.92 0.81 -21.21
CA MET A 305 3.37 1.01 -21.24
C MET A 305 3.77 2.27 -20.47
N TRP A 306 3.06 3.39 -20.68
CA TRP A 306 3.27 4.61 -19.92
C TRP A 306 3.08 4.36 -18.41
N THR A 307 1.93 3.81 -18.03
CA THR A 307 1.58 3.61 -16.62
C THR A 307 2.61 2.74 -15.90
N TRP A 308 2.93 1.57 -16.46
CA TRP A 308 3.84 0.61 -15.83
C TRP A 308 5.31 1.01 -15.96
N GLY A 309 5.72 1.62 -17.08
CA GLY A 309 7.05 2.19 -17.21
C GLY A 309 7.29 3.29 -16.18
N PHE A 310 6.31 4.17 -15.97
CA PHE A 310 6.35 5.22 -14.96
C PHE A 310 6.43 4.66 -13.52
N PHE A 311 5.63 3.61 -13.22
CA PHE A 311 5.71 2.96 -11.91
C PHE A 311 7.03 2.25 -11.69
N ILE A 312 7.49 1.40 -12.62
CA ILE A 312 8.79 0.72 -12.50
C ILE A 312 9.93 1.72 -12.31
N TRP A 313 9.90 2.85 -13.04
CA TRP A 313 10.90 3.89 -12.85
C TRP A 313 10.83 4.54 -11.46
N THR A 314 9.65 5.00 -11.03
CA THR A 314 9.52 5.72 -9.75
C THR A 314 9.64 4.80 -8.53
N THR A 315 9.16 3.55 -8.59
CA THR A 315 9.26 2.60 -7.49
C THR A 315 10.65 2.02 -7.34
N GLY A 316 11.49 1.99 -8.38
CA GLY A 316 12.91 1.63 -8.25
C GLY A 316 13.62 2.50 -7.20
N TYR A 317 13.41 3.82 -7.24
CA TYR A 317 13.92 4.76 -6.24
C TYR A 317 13.34 4.52 -4.84
N TRP A 318 12.06 4.15 -4.76
CA TRP A 318 11.46 3.84 -3.47
C TRP A 318 12.09 2.58 -2.85
N TRP A 319 12.31 1.56 -3.66
CA TRP A 319 12.95 0.32 -3.24
C TRP A 319 14.43 0.48 -2.90
N ASP A 320 15.15 1.38 -3.57
CA ASP A 320 16.53 1.73 -3.21
C ASP A 320 16.66 2.05 -1.71
N VAL A 321 15.70 2.79 -1.15
CA VAL A 321 15.68 3.15 0.28
C VAL A 321 15.55 1.92 1.16
N TRP A 322 14.57 1.07 0.87
CA TRP A 322 14.30 -0.13 1.66
C TRP A 322 15.50 -1.08 1.65
N ILE A 323 16.15 -1.24 0.50
CA ILE A 323 17.34 -2.09 0.39
C ILE A 323 18.50 -1.51 1.21
N ARG A 324 18.79 -0.20 1.12
CA ARG A 324 19.82 0.44 1.95
C ARG A 324 19.60 0.27 3.45
N ARG A 325 18.34 0.27 3.88
CA ARG A 325 17.94 0.00 5.27
C ARG A 325 18.09 -1.49 5.66
N GLY A 326 18.73 -2.30 4.81
CA GLY A 326 18.98 -3.72 5.01
C GLY A 326 17.74 -4.60 4.90
N THR A 327 16.61 -4.05 4.45
CA THR A 327 15.42 -4.87 4.19
C THR A 327 15.65 -5.62 2.90
N HIS A 328 15.34 -6.92 2.87
CA HIS A 328 15.56 -7.80 1.71
C HIS A 328 17.02 -8.23 1.46
N ASN A 329 17.91 -8.02 2.43
CA ASN A 329 19.22 -8.68 2.41
C ASN A 329 19.05 -10.21 2.35
N ARG A 330 20.05 -10.89 1.80
CA ARG A 330 20.00 -12.35 1.60
C ARG A 330 19.84 -13.09 2.93
N GLU A 331 20.45 -12.56 3.98
CA GLU A 331 20.47 -13.11 5.34
C GLU A 331 19.23 -12.72 6.18
N ASP A 332 18.59 -11.61 5.84
CA ASP A 332 17.49 -11.04 6.61
C ASP A 332 16.12 -11.34 6.01
N GLY A 333 15.16 -11.61 6.90
CA GLY A 333 13.74 -11.50 6.62
C GLY A 333 13.19 -12.47 5.56
N GLY A 334 11.87 -12.37 5.36
CA GLY A 334 11.13 -13.17 4.40
C GLY A 334 10.19 -14.20 5.02
N ILE A 335 9.59 -15.03 4.17
CA ILE A 335 8.81 -16.18 4.61
C ILE A 335 9.77 -17.21 5.21
N GLY A 336 9.63 -17.43 6.53
CA GLY A 336 10.48 -18.35 7.31
C GLY A 336 10.49 -19.79 6.78
N VAL A 337 9.55 -20.15 5.90
CA VAL A 337 9.56 -21.38 5.11
C VAL A 337 9.27 -21.02 3.65
N SER A 338 10.19 -21.39 2.77
CA SER A 338 10.11 -21.18 1.31
C SER A 338 10.12 -22.51 0.60
N LEU A 339 9.15 -22.76 -0.28
CA LEU A 339 9.06 -23.98 -1.08
C LEU A 339 9.98 -23.89 -2.31
N VAL A 340 9.98 -22.73 -2.98
CA VAL A 340 10.81 -22.48 -4.17
C VAL A 340 12.29 -22.63 -3.83
N ARG A 341 12.79 -21.99 -2.75
CA ARG A 341 14.20 -22.16 -2.35
C ARG A 341 14.53 -23.59 -1.93
N ARG A 342 13.59 -24.31 -1.31
CA ARG A 342 13.80 -25.73 -0.95
C ARG A 342 13.94 -26.63 -2.18
N LEU A 343 13.21 -26.32 -3.26
CA LEU A 343 13.28 -27.06 -4.51
C LEU A 343 14.49 -26.67 -5.35
N ASP A 344 14.83 -25.37 -5.39
CA ASP A 344 15.90 -24.82 -6.24
C ASP A 344 17.29 -24.97 -5.60
N TRP A 345 17.41 -24.76 -4.27
CA TRP A 345 18.71 -24.70 -3.57
C TRP A 345 18.97 -25.88 -2.62
N GLY A 346 18.07 -26.87 -2.57
CA GLY A 346 18.23 -28.10 -1.77
C GLY A 346 17.84 -27.98 -0.28
N PRO A 347 17.90 -29.09 0.49
CA PRO A 347 17.49 -29.12 1.88
C PRO A 347 18.48 -28.36 2.79
N TRP A 348 18.01 -27.24 3.35
CA TRP A 348 18.54 -26.50 4.50
C TRP A 348 20.03 -26.70 4.83
N ASN A 349 20.93 -26.20 3.99
CA ASN A 349 22.25 -25.84 4.52
C ASN A 349 22.16 -24.38 4.97
N LYS A 350 22.21 -24.16 6.29
CA LYS A 350 22.30 -22.81 6.86
C LYS A 350 23.64 -22.23 6.40
N TYR A 351 23.62 -21.50 5.29
CA TYR A 351 24.74 -20.68 4.82
C TYR A 351 26.07 -21.43 4.59
N LYS A 352 26.13 -22.26 3.54
CA LYS A 352 27.40 -22.45 2.81
C LYS A 352 27.22 -21.93 1.39
N TRP A 353 27.34 -20.61 1.26
CA TRP A 353 27.57 -19.95 -0.01
C TRP A 353 29.03 -19.53 0.02
N GLU A 354 29.90 -20.41 -0.49
CA GLU A 354 31.30 -20.04 -0.78
C GLU A 354 31.36 -19.18 -2.04
#